data_AF-A0A091SR90-F1
#
_entry.id   AF-A0A091SR90-F1
#
_cell.length_a   1.000
_cell.length_b   1.000
_cell.length_c   1.000
_cell.angle_alpha   90.00
_cell.angle_beta   90.00
_cell.angle_gamma   90.00
#
_symmetry.space_group_name_H-M   'P 1'
#
loop_
_entity.id
_entity.type
_entity.pdbx_description
1 polymer ?
#
loop_
_entity_poly.entity_id
_entity_poly.type
_entity_poly.pdbx_seq_one_letter_code
_entity_poly.pdbx_strand_id
1 'polypeptide(L)'
;LDVQCCKKCERGFVKNITCPTDISKHCVPCENGKEYIDHLNDLAKCLRCSSCDSIFGLEVAKNCTPAQNTQCTCAKNYFCNSSVPCRHCDPCTICESGVIEKQCTSTSDTVCGVKEEIYTLSWILKMLFLFQTTENRRLLIARASMIKYPNQTFLICMCQEHSFPFMLLDVDLSSHVVDIVEELTLEDTLKFVRYHKVSETKIDEIYHDNNDTSERKIHLFRAWLQRHGMNGAYETLIRSLRKLDMRAVADKIERKLQEAVSN
;
A
#
# COMPACT_ATOMS: atom_id res chain seq x y z
N LEU A 1 -17.46 -68.25 14.10
CA LEU A 1 -16.24 -67.44 14.39
C LEU A 1 -16.70 -66.32 15.31
N ASP A 2 -16.24 -66.35 16.56
CA ASP A 2 -16.67 -65.42 17.60
C ASP A 2 -16.12 -64.02 17.27
N VAL A 3 -17.01 -63.05 17.01
CA VAL A 3 -16.60 -61.68 16.64
C VAL A 3 -16.31 -60.94 17.94
N GLN A 4 -15.06 -60.95 18.36
CA GLN A 4 -14.62 -60.21 19.55
C GLN A 4 -14.66 -58.71 19.28
N CYS A 5 -15.51 -57.97 20.00
CA CYS A 5 -15.60 -56.52 19.93
C CYS A 5 -14.46 -55.84 20.68
N CYS A 6 -13.57 -55.16 19.96
CA CYS A 6 -12.50 -54.35 20.53
C CYS A 6 -13.01 -52.93 20.85
N LYS A 7 -12.55 -52.37 21.96
CA LYS A 7 -12.76 -50.97 22.33
C LYS A 7 -11.64 -50.09 21.76
N LYS A 8 -11.95 -48.81 21.56
CA LYS A 8 -11.02 -47.78 21.09
C LYS A 8 -10.44 -46.99 22.26
N CYS A 9 -9.20 -46.55 22.13
CA CYS A 9 -8.55 -45.69 23.11
C CYS A 9 -9.00 -44.24 22.95
N GLU A 10 -9.12 -43.52 24.07
CA GLU A 10 -9.45 -42.11 24.09
C GLU A 10 -8.29 -41.23 23.61
N ARG A 11 -8.59 -39.96 23.32
CA ARG A 11 -7.57 -38.96 23.00
C ARG A 11 -6.50 -38.91 24.08
N GLY A 12 -5.23 -38.77 23.70
CA GLY A 12 -4.10 -38.87 24.61
C GLY A 12 -3.58 -40.28 24.87
N PHE A 13 -4.23 -41.32 24.34
CA PHE A 13 -3.82 -42.70 24.55
C PHE A 13 -3.83 -43.51 23.25
N VAL A 14 -3.01 -44.56 23.20
CA VAL A 14 -2.90 -45.51 22.09
C VAL A 14 -2.91 -46.95 22.61
N LYS A 15 -3.29 -47.91 21.76
CA LYS A 15 -3.38 -49.32 22.19
C LYS A 15 -2.01 -49.96 22.32
N ASN A 16 -1.78 -50.70 23.41
CA ASN A 16 -0.58 -51.51 23.59
C ASN A 16 -0.76 -52.98 23.15
N ILE A 17 -2.01 -53.40 22.89
CA ILE A 17 -2.37 -54.73 22.39
C ILE A 17 -3.28 -54.64 21.17
N THR A 18 -3.39 -55.73 20.42
CA THR A 18 -4.14 -55.78 19.15
C THR A 18 -5.63 -55.45 19.30
N CYS A 19 -6.29 -55.98 20.34
CA CYS A 19 -7.73 -55.82 20.59
C CYS A 19 -8.00 -55.41 22.06
N PRO A 20 -8.09 -54.10 22.37
CA PRO A 20 -8.37 -53.62 23.71
C PRO A 20 -9.77 -54.00 24.19
N THR A 21 -9.90 -54.64 25.36
CA THR A 21 -11.20 -54.89 26.02
C THR A 21 -11.41 -54.08 27.31
N ASP A 22 -10.31 -53.81 28.03
CA ASP A 22 -10.22 -52.89 29.18
C ASP A 22 -9.34 -51.68 28.82
N ILE A 23 -9.97 -50.51 28.65
CA ILE A 23 -9.29 -49.27 28.25
C ILE A 23 -8.25 -48.83 29.29
N SER A 24 -8.50 -49.08 30.58
CA SER A 24 -7.60 -48.65 31.66
C SER A 24 -6.25 -49.38 31.66
N LYS A 25 -6.21 -50.59 31.09
CA LYS A 25 -5.00 -51.44 31.05
C LYS A 25 -4.37 -51.54 29.66
N HIS A 26 -5.20 -51.45 28.62
CA HIS A 26 -4.78 -51.71 27.24
C HIS A 26 -4.48 -50.44 26.43
N CYS A 27 -4.74 -49.26 27.00
CA CYS A 27 -4.41 -47.98 26.40
C CYS A 27 -3.31 -47.31 27.24
N VAL A 28 -2.26 -46.87 26.57
CA VAL A 28 -1.11 -46.21 27.19
C VAL A 28 -1.04 -44.74 26.76
N PRO A 29 -0.65 -43.81 27.65
CA PRO A 29 -0.64 -42.39 27.33
C PRO A 29 0.47 -42.04 26.34
N CYS A 30 0.23 -41.02 25.52
CA CYS A 30 1.26 -40.41 24.68
C CYS A 30 2.27 -39.61 25.53
N GLU A 31 3.49 -39.48 25.02
CA GLU A 31 4.54 -38.72 25.71
C GLU A 31 4.25 -37.21 25.68
N ASN A 32 4.03 -36.61 26.85
CA ASN A 32 3.69 -35.19 26.99
C ASN A 32 4.75 -34.30 26.33
N GLY A 33 4.31 -33.36 25.51
CA GLY A 33 5.18 -32.42 24.79
C GLY A 33 5.89 -32.99 23.56
N LYS A 34 5.80 -34.30 23.29
CA LYS A 34 6.42 -34.94 22.10
C LYS A 34 5.41 -35.61 21.18
N GLU A 35 4.35 -36.17 21.74
CA GLU A 35 3.36 -36.93 21.01
C GLU A 35 1.93 -36.60 21.44
N TYR A 36 0.98 -36.80 20.53
CA TYR A 36 -0.44 -36.57 20.78
C TYR A 36 -1.34 -37.51 19.99
N ILE A 37 -2.59 -37.63 20.45
CA ILE A 37 -3.75 -38.07 19.68
C ILE A 37 -4.94 -37.22 20.15
N ASP A 38 -5.65 -36.58 19.23
CA ASP A 38 -6.75 -35.65 19.54
C ASP A 38 -8.16 -36.25 19.40
N HIS A 39 -8.26 -37.54 19.04
CA HIS A 39 -9.52 -38.23 18.77
C HIS A 39 -9.56 -39.66 19.34
N LEU A 40 -10.75 -40.26 19.36
CA LEU A 40 -10.93 -41.66 19.72
C LEU A 40 -10.32 -42.55 18.63
N ASN A 41 -9.39 -43.44 19.00
CA ASN A 41 -8.51 -44.11 18.03
C ASN A 41 -8.29 -45.60 18.33
N ASP A 42 -7.77 -46.31 17.35
CA ASP A 42 -7.30 -47.70 17.44
C ASP A 42 -5.83 -47.84 17.00
N LEU A 43 -5.06 -46.76 17.14
CA LEU A 43 -3.66 -46.69 16.75
C LEU A 43 -2.77 -47.34 17.82
N ALA A 44 -1.67 -47.94 17.39
CA ALA A 44 -0.66 -48.51 18.29
C ALA A 44 0.48 -47.53 18.63
N LYS A 45 0.52 -46.37 17.99
CA LYS A 45 1.55 -45.33 18.17
C LYS A 45 0.90 -43.96 18.10
N CYS A 46 1.40 -43.04 18.92
CA CYS A 46 0.96 -41.67 18.93
C CYS A 46 1.49 -40.90 17.71
N LEU A 47 0.86 -39.78 17.39
CA LEU A 47 1.36 -38.85 16.38
C LEU A 47 2.40 -37.94 17.02
N ARG A 48 3.45 -37.56 16.28
CA ARG A 48 4.40 -36.56 16.76
C ARG A 48 3.77 -35.17 16.73
N CYS A 49 4.06 -34.38 17.75
CA CYS A 49 3.66 -32.98 17.79
C CYS A 49 4.33 -32.21 16.64
N SER A 50 3.58 -31.28 16.05
CA SER A 50 4.11 -30.30 15.11
C SER A 50 5.01 -29.29 15.82
N SER A 51 6.02 -28.77 15.13
CA SER A 51 6.83 -27.65 15.58
C SER A 51 6.40 -26.35 14.89
N CYS A 52 6.41 -25.23 15.62
CA CYS A 52 6.22 -23.91 15.05
C CYS A 52 7.60 -23.33 14.71
N ASP A 53 7.93 -23.31 13.42
CA ASP A 53 9.24 -22.88 12.94
C ASP A 53 9.28 -21.36 12.77
N SER A 54 10.21 -20.71 13.47
CA SER A 54 10.39 -19.26 13.43
C SER A 54 10.87 -18.76 12.07
N ILE A 55 11.47 -19.61 11.23
CA ILE A 55 11.84 -19.28 9.84
C ILE A 55 10.59 -18.90 9.04
N PHE A 56 9.44 -19.50 9.34
CA PHE A 56 8.17 -19.17 8.71
C PHE A 56 7.38 -18.09 9.45
N GLY A 57 8.00 -17.37 10.38
CA GLY A 57 7.34 -16.34 11.17
C GLY A 57 6.31 -16.89 12.16
N LEU A 58 6.41 -18.16 12.55
CA LEU A 58 5.48 -18.82 13.46
C LEU A 58 6.02 -18.85 14.90
N GLU A 59 5.11 -18.80 15.86
CA GLU A 59 5.37 -19.06 17.27
C GLU A 59 4.31 -19.98 17.88
N VAL A 60 4.63 -20.57 19.04
CA VAL A 60 3.73 -21.49 19.75
C VAL A 60 2.62 -20.70 20.42
N ALA A 61 1.38 -20.88 19.95
CA ALA A 61 0.17 -20.36 20.61
C ALA A 61 -0.28 -21.27 21.76
N LYS A 62 -0.24 -22.58 21.53
CA LYS A 62 -0.52 -23.60 22.55
C LYS A 62 0.46 -24.75 22.45
N ASN A 63 1.02 -25.11 23.61
CA ASN A 63 1.93 -26.24 23.73
C ASN A 63 1.23 -27.56 23.42
N CYS A 64 2.00 -28.51 22.90
CA CYS A 64 1.50 -29.87 22.70
C CYS A 64 1.21 -30.56 24.03
N THR A 65 0.13 -31.33 24.05
CA THR A 65 -0.25 -32.21 25.16
C THR A 65 -0.60 -33.60 24.59
N PRO A 66 -0.71 -34.66 25.40
CA PRO A 66 -1.10 -35.96 24.88
C PRO A 66 -2.41 -35.91 24.07
N ALA A 67 -3.35 -35.06 24.47
CA ALA A 67 -4.67 -34.97 23.84
C ALA A 67 -4.78 -33.91 22.73
N GLN A 68 -3.71 -33.15 22.42
CA GLN A 68 -3.79 -32.01 21.51
C GLN A 68 -2.43 -31.69 20.87
N ASN A 69 -2.41 -31.53 19.55
CA ASN A 69 -1.21 -31.06 18.85
C ASN A 69 -0.82 -29.63 19.27
N THR A 70 0.44 -29.27 19.02
CA THR A 70 0.90 -27.88 19.04
C THR A 70 0.02 -27.02 18.12
N GLN A 71 -0.43 -25.87 18.61
CA GLN A 71 -1.07 -24.84 17.78
C GLN A 71 -0.10 -23.71 17.55
N CYS A 72 0.13 -23.37 16.27
CA CYS A 72 0.98 -22.27 15.86
C CYS A 72 0.15 -21.03 15.54
N THR A 73 0.74 -19.86 15.77
CA THR A 73 0.23 -18.55 15.34
C THR A 73 1.36 -17.77 14.70
N CYS A 74 1.05 -16.73 13.93
CA CYS A 74 2.07 -15.78 13.51
C CYS A 74 2.69 -15.09 14.72
N ALA A 75 4.01 -14.98 14.71
CA ALA A 75 4.78 -14.29 15.71
C ALA A 75 4.45 -12.80 15.75
N LYS A 76 4.85 -12.14 16.84
CA LYS A 76 4.68 -10.68 16.95
C LYS A 76 5.29 -9.97 15.73
N ASN A 77 4.52 -9.04 15.16
CA ASN A 77 4.84 -8.30 13.92
C ASN A 77 4.86 -9.16 12.64
N TYR A 78 4.18 -10.31 12.64
CA TYR A 78 3.89 -11.10 11.44
C TYR A 78 2.39 -11.38 11.32
N PHE A 79 1.93 -11.61 10.10
CA PHE A 79 0.53 -11.92 9.77
C PHE A 79 0.42 -12.94 8.65
N CYS A 80 -0.76 -13.54 8.46
CA CYS A 80 -1.07 -14.25 7.22
C CYS A 80 -2.49 -13.93 6.75
N ASN A 81 -2.69 -13.67 5.47
CA ASN A 81 -4.03 -13.42 4.90
C ASN A 81 -4.74 -14.71 4.44
N SER A 82 -4.06 -15.85 4.53
CA SER A 82 -4.56 -17.16 4.08
C SER A 82 -5.45 -17.85 5.11
N SER A 83 -6.04 -19.00 4.75
CA SER A 83 -6.86 -19.81 5.67
C SER A 83 -6.08 -20.25 6.91
N VAL A 84 -6.66 -20.02 8.09
CA VAL A 84 -6.14 -20.44 9.41
C VAL A 84 -6.28 -21.97 9.56
N PRO A 85 -5.27 -22.69 10.10
CA PRO A 85 -4.02 -22.18 10.67
C PRO A 85 -2.97 -21.79 9.63
N CYS A 86 -2.30 -20.65 9.87
CA CYS A 86 -1.20 -20.15 9.03
C CYS A 86 -0.05 -21.17 8.98
N ARG A 87 0.43 -21.49 7.77
CA ARG A 87 1.66 -22.27 7.55
C ARG A 87 2.89 -21.40 7.35
N HIS A 88 2.67 -20.15 6.94
CA HIS A 88 3.69 -19.14 6.70
C HIS A 88 3.10 -17.79 7.09
N CYS A 89 3.91 -16.94 7.69
CA CYS A 89 3.54 -15.60 8.09
C CYS A 89 4.52 -14.58 7.51
N ASP A 90 3.96 -13.53 6.94
CA ASP A 90 4.66 -12.40 6.36
C ASP A 90 4.87 -11.31 7.43
N PRO A 91 5.99 -10.58 7.41
CA PRO A 91 6.20 -9.46 8.33
C PRO A 91 5.18 -8.35 8.08
N CYS A 92 4.67 -7.74 9.14
CA CYS A 92 3.72 -6.63 9.04
C CYS A 92 4.34 -5.41 8.36
N THR A 93 3.55 -4.71 7.56
CA THR A 93 3.91 -3.44 6.94
C THR A 93 4.18 -2.37 8.00
N ILE A 94 5.29 -1.63 7.82
CA ILE A 94 5.65 -0.48 8.64
C ILE A 94 5.26 0.79 7.89
N CYS A 95 4.44 1.63 8.52
CA CYS A 95 3.96 2.86 7.89
C CYS A 95 5.01 3.97 7.97
N GLU A 96 5.56 4.37 6.82
CA GLU A 96 6.55 5.45 6.72
C GLU A 96 6.04 6.79 7.27
N SER A 97 4.73 7.07 7.11
CA SER A 97 4.06 8.26 7.63
C SER A 97 3.96 8.28 9.17
N GLY A 98 4.16 7.13 9.81
CA GLY A 98 3.87 6.90 11.23
C GLY A 98 2.37 6.78 11.56
N VAL A 99 1.48 6.93 10.58
CA VAL A 99 0.03 6.86 10.78
C VAL A 99 -0.45 5.45 10.52
N ILE A 100 -0.96 4.79 11.56
CA ILE A 100 -1.55 3.45 11.50
C ILE A 100 -3.07 3.60 11.55
N GLU A 101 -3.76 3.18 10.49
CA GLU A 101 -5.22 3.14 10.45
C GLU A 101 -5.76 1.86 11.08
N LYS A 102 -5.13 0.72 10.77
CA LYS A 102 -5.43 -0.58 11.38
C LYS A 102 -4.15 -1.27 11.82
N GLN A 103 -4.12 -1.70 13.08
CA GLN A 103 -3.01 -2.43 13.65
C GLN A 103 -2.91 -3.82 13.01
N CYS A 104 -1.68 -4.27 12.75
CA CYS A 104 -1.43 -5.65 12.35
C CYS A 104 -1.96 -6.65 13.38
N THR A 105 -2.51 -7.77 12.89
CA THR A 105 -2.93 -8.92 13.70
C THR A 105 -2.29 -10.20 13.13
N SER A 106 -2.40 -11.33 13.81
CA SER A 106 -1.88 -12.60 13.29
C SER A 106 -2.51 -13.04 11.96
N THR A 107 -3.64 -12.44 11.57
CA THR A 107 -4.39 -12.79 10.36
C THR A 107 -4.61 -11.63 9.39
N SER A 108 -4.02 -10.45 9.65
CA SER A 108 -4.19 -9.27 8.80
C SER A 108 -3.03 -8.32 8.93
N ASP A 109 -2.58 -7.76 7.81
CA ASP A 109 -1.51 -6.76 7.80
C ASP A 109 -1.91 -5.44 8.50
N THR A 110 -0.90 -4.62 8.80
CA THR A 110 -1.07 -3.19 9.10
C THR A 110 -1.70 -2.47 7.90
N VAL A 111 -2.66 -1.59 8.16
CA VAL A 111 -3.15 -0.62 7.17
C VAL A 111 -2.61 0.76 7.51
N CYS A 112 -1.91 1.37 6.56
CA CYS A 112 -1.26 2.67 6.73
C CYS A 112 -2.16 3.82 6.32
N GLY A 113 -2.23 4.84 7.17
CA GLY A 113 -2.92 6.09 6.88
C GLY A 113 -2.01 7.13 6.23
N VAL A 114 -2.63 8.10 5.58
CA VAL A 114 -1.97 9.31 5.10
C VAL A 114 -1.91 10.34 6.22
N LYS A 115 -0.76 11.02 6.33
CA LYS A 115 -0.59 12.13 7.27
C LYS A 115 -1.18 13.38 6.63
N GLU A 116 -2.37 13.79 7.05
CA GLU A 116 -2.93 15.06 6.64
C GLU A 116 -2.15 16.20 7.30
N GLU A 117 -1.30 16.89 6.54
CA GLU A 117 -0.71 18.14 7.00
C GLU A 117 -1.78 19.23 6.91
N ILE A 118 -2.55 19.41 7.98
CA ILE A 118 -3.57 20.46 8.09
C ILE A 118 -2.88 21.82 8.18
N TYR A 119 -2.43 22.37 7.05
CA TYR A 119 -1.93 23.74 6.93
C TYR A 119 -3.04 24.80 6.89
N THR A 120 -4.25 24.51 7.35
CA THR A 120 -5.43 25.24 6.82
C THR A 120 -6.09 26.22 7.77
N LEU A 121 -5.67 26.37 9.03
CA LEU A 121 -6.24 27.41 9.89
C LEU A 121 -5.18 28.40 10.39
N SER A 122 -4.04 27.91 10.86
CA SER A 122 -2.97 28.79 11.36
C SER A 122 -2.37 29.65 10.24
N TRP A 123 -2.13 29.06 9.05
CA TRP A 123 -1.63 29.80 7.90
C TRP A 123 -2.70 30.70 7.28
N ILE A 124 -3.95 30.23 7.19
CA ILE A 124 -5.06 31.06 6.68
C ILE A 124 -5.27 32.28 7.58
N LEU A 125 -5.23 32.12 8.91
CA LEU A 125 -5.31 33.23 9.87
C LEU A 125 -4.11 34.19 9.75
N LYS A 126 -2.88 33.67 9.58
CA LYS A 126 -1.70 34.51 9.35
C LYS A 126 -1.79 35.28 8.04
N MET A 127 -2.25 34.66 6.97
CA MET A 127 -2.44 35.32 5.67
C MET A 127 -3.52 36.41 5.77
N LEU A 128 -4.67 36.13 6.40
CA LEU A 128 -5.73 37.12 6.62
C LEU A 128 -5.26 38.32 7.45
N PHE A 129 -4.44 38.09 8.49
CA PHE A 129 -3.85 39.16 9.30
C PHE A 129 -2.85 39.99 8.49
N LEU A 130 -2.02 39.37 7.66
CA LEU A 130 -1.11 40.07 6.75
C LEU A 130 -1.89 40.93 5.75
N PHE A 131 -2.96 40.40 5.14
CA PHE A 131 -3.84 41.16 4.24
C PHE A 131 -4.49 42.37 4.94
N GLN A 132 -4.98 42.22 6.17
CA GLN A 132 -5.56 43.33 6.95
C GLN A 132 -4.52 44.40 7.32
N THR A 133 -3.26 44.03 7.58
CA THR A 133 -2.18 45.02 7.78
C THR A 133 -1.81 45.76 6.50
N THR A 134 -1.91 45.11 5.32
CA THR A 134 -1.64 45.75 4.02
C THR A 134 -2.74 46.71 3.58
N GLU A 135 -4.02 46.38 3.80
CA GLU A 135 -5.16 47.26 3.49
C GLU A 135 -5.15 48.52 4.36
N ASN A 136 -4.87 48.37 5.66
CA ASN A 136 -4.74 49.52 6.57
C ASN A 136 -3.53 50.40 6.23
N ARG A 137 -2.42 49.81 5.76
CA ARG A 137 -1.22 50.53 5.32
C ARG A 137 -1.43 51.22 3.96
N ARG A 138 -2.14 50.58 3.02
CA ARG A 138 -2.57 51.18 1.74
C ARG A 138 -3.55 52.32 1.96
N LEU A 139 -4.52 52.19 2.86
CA LEU A 139 -5.48 53.25 3.20
C LEU A 139 -4.81 54.45 3.91
N LEU A 140 -3.83 54.20 4.78
CA LEU A 140 -3.01 55.26 5.39
C LEU A 140 -2.12 55.97 4.37
N ILE A 141 -1.49 55.23 3.45
CA ILE A 141 -0.69 55.81 2.35
C ILE A 141 -1.59 56.56 1.36
N ALA A 142 -2.78 56.05 1.04
CA ALA A 142 -3.76 56.70 0.17
C ALA A 142 -4.35 57.98 0.80
N ARG A 143 -4.65 57.95 2.11
CA ARG A 143 -5.03 59.16 2.87
C ARG A 143 -3.90 60.18 2.94
N ALA A 144 -2.65 59.73 3.08
CA ALA A 144 -1.48 60.61 3.07
C ALA A 144 -1.20 61.17 1.65
N SER A 145 -1.43 60.39 0.59
CA SER A 145 -1.24 60.83 -0.80
C SER A 145 -2.35 61.77 -1.28
N MET A 146 -3.58 61.60 -0.78
CA MET A 146 -4.73 62.49 -1.04
C MET A 146 -4.59 63.89 -0.40
N ILE A 147 -3.61 64.10 0.49
CA ILE A 147 -3.28 65.42 1.04
C ILE A 147 -2.23 66.14 0.17
N LYS A 148 -1.48 65.43 -0.69
CA LYS A 148 -0.30 65.99 -1.37
C LYS A 148 -0.44 66.26 -2.88
N TYR A 149 -1.30 65.55 -3.62
CA TYR A 149 -1.48 65.79 -5.07
C TYR A 149 -2.90 65.46 -5.54
N PRO A 150 -3.76 66.43 -5.93
CA PRO A 150 -5.19 66.19 -6.10
C PRO A 150 -5.61 65.69 -7.49
N ASN A 151 -4.72 65.61 -8.50
CA ASN A 151 -5.11 65.25 -9.87
C ASN A 151 -3.96 64.60 -10.66
N GLN A 152 -3.86 63.26 -10.67
CA GLN A 152 -3.32 62.54 -11.83
C GLN A 152 -3.65 61.03 -11.80
N THR A 153 -4.39 60.59 -12.80
CA THR A 153 -4.77 59.21 -13.10
C THR A 153 -3.53 58.38 -13.42
N PHE A 154 -3.27 57.28 -12.71
CA PHE A 154 -2.22 56.33 -13.09
C PHE A 154 -2.76 54.89 -13.07
N LEU A 155 -2.70 54.29 -14.26
CA LEU A 155 -3.13 52.95 -14.63
C LEU A 155 -2.29 51.90 -13.87
N ILE A 156 -2.92 51.06 -13.07
CA ILE A 156 -2.27 49.96 -12.38
C ILE A 156 -2.28 48.73 -13.30
N CYS A 157 -1.10 48.28 -13.70
CA CYS A 157 -0.84 46.93 -14.21
C CYS A 157 -0.62 46.00 -12.99
N MET A 158 -1.37 44.91 -12.90
CA MET A 158 -1.13 43.82 -11.94
C MET A 158 -1.04 42.50 -12.71
N CYS A 159 0.14 41.89 -12.69
CA CYS A 159 0.27 40.45 -12.95
C CYS A 159 -0.47 39.71 -11.84
N GLN A 160 -1.52 38.97 -12.19
CA GLN A 160 -2.34 38.24 -11.24
C GLN A 160 -1.73 36.83 -11.05
N GLU A 161 -1.18 36.58 -9.85
CA GLU A 161 -0.92 35.22 -9.38
C GLU A 161 -2.24 34.45 -9.37
N HIS A 162 -2.28 33.37 -10.15
CA HIS A 162 -3.43 32.49 -10.32
C HIS A 162 -3.91 31.93 -8.98
N SER A 163 -5.07 32.43 -8.54
CA SER A 163 -6.02 31.65 -7.75
C SER A 163 -6.32 30.34 -8.47
N PHE A 164 -5.97 29.21 -7.87
CA PHE A 164 -6.37 27.85 -8.28
C PHE A 164 -7.78 27.56 -7.77
N PRO A 165 -8.74 27.24 -8.66
CA PRO A 165 -9.87 26.40 -8.27
C PRO A 165 -10.10 25.30 -9.31
N PHE A 166 -9.67 24.07 -9.02
CA PHE A 166 -10.47 22.87 -9.31
C PHE A 166 -9.82 21.64 -8.67
N MET A 167 -10.57 20.93 -7.83
CA MET A 167 -10.38 19.48 -7.67
C MET A 167 -10.64 18.87 -9.05
N LEU A 168 -9.60 18.49 -9.78
CA LEU A 168 -9.79 17.77 -11.03
C LEU A 168 -10.26 16.35 -10.67
N LEU A 169 -11.53 16.05 -10.96
CA LEU A 169 -11.99 14.67 -11.08
C LEU A 169 -11.01 13.92 -11.99
N ASP A 170 -10.69 12.68 -11.62
CA ASP A 170 -9.72 11.80 -12.27
C ASP A 170 -9.73 11.93 -13.81
N VAL A 171 -8.86 12.77 -14.36
CA VAL A 171 -8.63 12.81 -15.81
C VAL A 171 -8.00 11.48 -16.17
N ASP A 172 -8.74 10.68 -16.93
CA ASP A 172 -8.24 9.41 -17.46
C ASP A 172 -7.11 9.70 -18.45
N LEU A 173 -5.87 9.58 -17.98
CA LEU A 173 -4.69 9.75 -18.84
C LEU A 173 -4.67 8.75 -20.01
N SER A 174 -5.44 7.66 -19.95
CA SER A 174 -5.52 6.66 -21.02
C SER A 174 -5.97 7.27 -22.35
N SER A 175 -6.92 8.21 -22.32
CA SER A 175 -7.39 8.90 -23.54
C SER A 175 -6.39 9.91 -24.10
N HIS A 176 -5.40 10.32 -23.30
CA HIS A 176 -4.43 11.37 -23.65
C HIS A 176 -2.99 10.87 -23.75
N VAL A 177 -2.75 9.55 -23.74
CA VAL A 177 -1.39 8.99 -23.79
C VAL A 177 -0.60 9.52 -24.97
N VAL A 178 -1.22 9.62 -26.15
CA VAL A 178 -0.57 10.09 -27.37
C VAL A 178 -0.15 11.56 -27.21
N ASP A 179 -1.07 12.42 -26.76
CA ASP A 179 -0.79 13.85 -26.56
C ASP A 179 0.32 14.09 -25.53
N ILE A 180 0.40 13.25 -24.50
CA ILE A 180 1.43 13.32 -23.45
C ILE A 180 2.78 12.88 -23.97
N VAL A 181 2.85 11.71 -24.62
CA VAL A 181 4.13 11.14 -25.07
C VAL A 181 4.71 11.87 -26.27
N GLU A 182 3.91 12.63 -27.03
CA GLU A 182 4.40 13.57 -28.05
C GLU A 182 5.26 14.68 -27.44
N GLU A 183 4.94 15.11 -26.23
CA GLU A 183 5.69 16.16 -25.52
C GLU A 183 6.98 15.64 -24.87
N LEU A 184 7.12 14.31 -24.75
CA LEU A 184 8.27 13.66 -24.15
C LEU A 184 9.24 13.16 -25.23
N THR A 185 10.54 13.33 -24.98
CA THR A 185 11.56 12.59 -25.76
C THR A 185 11.60 11.13 -25.31
N LEU A 186 12.23 10.26 -26.11
CA LEU A 186 12.40 8.86 -25.72
C LEU A 186 13.24 8.74 -24.44
N GLU A 187 14.27 9.58 -24.30
CA GLU A 187 15.12 9.63 -23.12
C GLU A 187 14.34 10.09 -21.88
N ASP A 188 13.51 11.14 -22.02
CA ASP A 188 12.65 11.62 -20.94
C ASP A 188 11.63 10.55 -20.52
N THR A 189 11.05 9.85 -21.49
CA THR A 189 10.11 8.75 -21.24
C THR A 189 10.79 7.63 -20.46
N LEU A 190 12.00 7.23 -20.85
CA LEU A 190 12.80 6.22 -20.14
C LEU A 190 13.17 6.67 -18.72
N LYS A 191 13.61 7.92 -18.56
CA LYS A 191 13.94 8.50 -17.25
C LYS A 191 12.73 8.50 -16.33
N PHE A 192 11.55 8.84 -16.86
CA PHE A 192 10.28 8.84 -16.14
C PHE A 192 9.85 7.44 -15.70
N VAL A 193 9.82 6.45 -16.60
CA VAL A 193 9.39 5.09 -16.24
C VAL A 193 10.36 4.39 -15.29
N ARG A 194 11.66 4.67 -15.39
CA ARG A 194 12.68 4.20 -14.44
C ARG A 194 12.50 4.82 -13.07
N TYR A 195 12.23 6.13 -13.00
CA TYR A 195 11.93 6.82 -11.74
C TYR A 195 10.73 6.18 -11.01
N HIS A 196 9.75 5.70 -11.77
CA HIS A 196 8.58 4.99 -11.25
C HIS A 196 8.75 3.46 -11.14
N LYS A 197 9.97 2.94 -11.22
CA LYS A 197 10.30 1.51 -11.01
C LYS A 197 9.58 0.54 -11.95
N VAL A 198 9.37 0.92 -13.21
CA VAL A 198 9.08 -0.07 -14.28
C VAL A 198 10.31 -0.97 -14.43
N SER A 199 10.13 -2.30 -14.49
CA SER A 199 11.27 -3.22 -14.48
C SER A 199 12.09 -3.10 -15.76
N GLU A 200 13.42 -3.17 -15.65
CA GLU A 200 14.31 -3.15 -16.83
C GLU A 200 13.98 -4.29 -17.80
N THR A 201 13.60 -5.47 -17.30
CA THR A 201 13.11 -6.58 -18.14
C THR A 201 11.93 -6.16 -19.02
N LYS A 202 11.01 -5.34 -18.50
CA LYS A 202 9.85 -4.87 -19.25
C LYS A 202 10.21 -3.75 -20.23
N ILE A 203 11.19 -2.93 -19.87
CA ILE A 203 11.73 -1.88 -20.73
C ILE A 203 12.46 -2.51 -21.93
N ASP A 204 13.27 -3.55 -21.69
CA ASP A 204 14.04 -4.26 -22.71
C ASP A 204 13.14 -5.01 -23.71
N GLU A 205 12.09 -5.67 -23.22
CA GLU A 205 11.03 -6.25 -24.08
C GLU A 205 10.44 -5.21 -25.03
N ILE A 206 10.01 -4.05 -24.50
CA ILE A 206 9.39 -2.98 -25.30
C ILE A 206 10.38 -2.38 -26.30
N TYR A 207 11.66 -2.31 -25.94
CA TYR A 207 12.72 -1.77 -26.80
C TYR A 207 13.02 -2.68 -27.99
N HIS A 208 12.95 -4.00 -27.80
CA HIS A 208 13.25 -4.98 -28.85
C HIS A 208 12.08 -5.21 -29.83
N ASP A 209 10.84 -5.16 -29.33
CA ASP A 209 9.66 -5.54 -30.11
C ASP A 209 9.17 -4.44 -31.09
N ASN A 210 9.50 -3.17 -30.86
CA ASN A 210 8.94 -2.05 -31.62
C ASN A 210 10.02 -1.33 -32.42
N ASN A 211 9.81 -1.12 -33.73
CA ASN A 211 10.77 -0.41 -34.58
C ASN A 211 10.58 1.13 -34.55
N ASP A 212 9.37 1.61 -34.24
CA ASP A 212 9.03 3.04 -34.24
C ASP A 212 9.26 3.71 -32.87
N THR A 213 9.88 4.90 -32.89
CA THR A 213 10.22 5.68 -31.68
C THR A 213 8.98 6.15 -30.92
N SER A 214 7.91 6.53 -31.62
CA SER A 214 6.65 6.99 -31.02
C SER A 214 5.90 5.83 -30.38
N GLU A 215 5.86 4.67 -31.03
CA GLU A 215 5.26 3.46 -30.47
C GLU A 215 5.97 3.01 -29.19
N ARG A 216 7.32 3.04 -29.17
CA ARG A 216 8.10 2.76 -27.96
C ARG A 216 7.70 3.66 -26.79
N LYS A 217 7.58 4.98 -27.03
CA LYS A 217 7.18 5.94 -25.99
C LYS A 217 5.79 5.63 -25.43
N ILE A 218 4.82 5.32 -26.30
CA ILE A 218 3.46 4.94 -25.92
C ILE A 218 3.46 3.68 -25.04
N HIS A 219 4.18 2.63 -25.45
CA HIS A 219 4.22 1.37 -24.71
C HIS A 219 4.88 1.52 -23.34
N LEU A 220 5.98 2.27 -23.26
CA LEU A 220 6.65 2.59 -21.99
C LEU A 220 5.71 3.35 -21.04
N PHE A 221 5.03 4.38 -21.53
CA PHE A 221 4.13 5.18 -20.71
C PHE A 221 2.89 4.38 -20.27
N ARG A 222 2.34 3.51 -21.14
CA ARG A 222 1.25 2.58 -20.77
C ARG A 222 1.68 1.59 -19.69
N ALA A 223 2.90 1.07 -19.75
CA ALA A 223 3.42 0.17 -18.71
C ALA A 223 3.47 0.86 -17.34
N TRP A 224 3.79 2.16 -17.30
CA TRP A 224 3.68 2.96 -16.09
C TRP A 224 2.22 3.13 -15.63
N LEU A 225 1.31 3.54 -16.52
CA LEU A 225 -0.12 3.73 -16.18
C LEU A 225 -0.76 2.45 -15.60
N GLN A 226 -0.50 1.29 -16.22
CA GLN A 226 -1.01 0.00 -15.77
C GLN A 226 -0.53 -0.37 -14.36
N ARG A 227 0.70 0.01 -14.02
CA ARG A 227 1.30 -0.27 -12.70
C ARG A 227 0.84 0.71 -11.63
N HIS A 228 0.72 2.00 -11.98
CA HIS A 228 0.33 3.06 -11.03
C HIS A 228 -1.16 2.99 -10.67
N GLY A 229 -2.02 2.65 -11.64
CA GLY A 229 -3.47 2.79 -11.52
C GLY A 229 -3.95 4.20 -11.88
N MET A 230 -5.26 4.34 -12.14
CA MET A 230 -5.85 5.55 -12.72
C MET A 230 -5.97 6.73 -11.72
N ASN A 231 -6.16 6.44 -10.44
CA ASN A 231 -6.41 7.48 -9.42
C ASN A 231 -5.16 8.35 -9.21
N GLY A 232 -5.31 9.67 -9.34
CA GLY A 232 -4.22 10.64 -9.14
C GLY A 232 -3.06 10.53 -10.14
N ALA A 233 -3.21 9.78 -11.24
CA ALA A 233 -2.14 9.57 -12.22
C ALA A 233 -1.67 10.89 -12.85
N TYR A 234 -2.59 11.83 -13.12
CA TYR A 234 -2.27 13.17 -13.62
C TYR A 234 -1.38 13.95 -12.63
N GLU A 235 -1.78 13.99 -11.36
CA GLU A 235 -1.02 14.70 -10.33
C GLU A 235 0.39 14.10 -10.15
N THR A 236 0.49 12.77 -10.16
CA THR A 236 1.77 12.07 -10.12
C THR A 236 2.63 12.39 -11.35
N LEU A 237 2.05 12.41 -12.56
CA LEU A 237 2.74 12.76 -13.79
C LEU A 237 3.38 14.16 -13.68
N ILE A 238 2.58 15.19 -13.42
CA ILE A 238 3.05 16.58 -13.37
C ILE A 238 4.10 16.78 -12.28
N ARG A 239 3.88 16.20 -11.09
CA ARG A 239 4.83 16.27 -9.98
C ARG A 239 6.16 15.61 -10.33
N SER A 240 6.13 14.43 -10.94
CA SER A 240 7.33 13.67 -11.31
C SER A 240 8.11 14.36 -12.44
N LEU A 241 7.43 14.89 -13.46
CA LEU A 241 8.08 15.65 -14.52
C LEU A 241 8.82 16.87 -13.96
N ARG A 242 8.20 17.61 -13.03
CA ARG A 242 8.86 18.74 -12.34
C ARG A 242 10.07 18.31 -11.50
N LYS A 243 10.00 17.15 -10.83
CA LYS A 243 11.14 16.57 -10.07
C LYS A 243 12.28 16.08 -10.97
N LEU A 244 11.98 15.63 -12.19
CA LEU A 244 12.96 15.16 -13.16
C LEU A 244 13.57 16.29 -14.01
N ASP A 245 13.27 17.54 -13.65
CA ASP A 245 13.68 18.79 -14.30
C ASP A 245 13.06 19.02 -15.70
N MET A 246 11.95 18.35 -15.99
CA MET A 246 11.19 18.45 -17.25
C MET A 246 10.07 19.50 -17.14
N ARG A 247 10.38 20.69 -16.60
CA ARG A 247 9.36 21.70 -16.26
C ARG A 247 8.57 22.19 -17.47
N ALA A 248 9.26 22.52 -18.57
CA ALA A 248 8.62 23.00 -19.79
C ALA A 248 7.66 21.96 -20.41
N VAL A 249 8.00 20.68 -20.31
CA VAL A 249 7.15 19.57 -20.77
C VAL A 249 5.92 19.45 -19.87
N ALA A 250 6.10 19.51 -18.55
CA ALA A 250 5.00 19.49 -17.59
C ALA A 250 4.00 20.63 -17.84
N ASP A 251 4.49 21.86 -18.05
CA ASP A 251 3.64 23.02 -18.28
C ASP A 251 2.91 22.95 -19.63
N LYS A 252 3.52 22.31 -20.65
CA LYS A 252 2.87 22.09 -21.96
C LYS A 252 1.79 21.02 -21.89
N ILE A 253 2.02 19.92 -21.16
CA ILE A 253 1.02 18.87 -20.89
C ILE A 253 -0.15 19.44 -20.08
N GLU A 254 0.14 20.21 -19.03
CA GLU A 254 -0.87 20.84 -18.17
C GLU A 254 -1.81 21.76 -18.98
N ARG A 255 -1.26 22.59 -19.87
CA ARG A 255 -2.09 23.42 -20.78
C ARG A 255 -2.94 22.58 -21.73
N LYS A 256 -2.36 21.58 -22.41
CA LYS A 256 -3.09 20.72 -23.36
C LYS A 256 -4.27 20.00 -22.68
N LEU A 257 -4.05 19.49 -21.48
CA LEU A 257 -5.09 18.76 -20.74
C LEU A 257 -6.16 19.70 -20.16
N GLN A 258 -5.78 20.91 -19.72
CA GLN A 258 -6.75 21.92 -19.30
C GLN A 258 -7.65 22.39 -20.47
N GLU A 259 -7.07 22.56 -21.66
CA GLU A 259 -7.83 22.87 -22.88
C GLU A 259 -8.78 21.73 -23.28
N ALA A 260 -8.37 20.46 -23.09
CA ALA A 260 -9.19 19.29 -23.38
C ALA A 260 -10.38 19.11 -22.42
N VAL A 261 -10.25 19.52 -21.16
CA VAL A 261 -11.33 19.44 -20.14
C VAL A 261 -12.30 20.62 -20.22
N SER A 262 -11.88 21.74 -20.81
CA SER A 262 -12.70 22.96 -20.92
C SER A 262 -13.58 23.00 -22.18
N ASN A 263 -13.47 22.00 -23.07
CA ASN A 263 -14.24 21.84 -24.31
C ASN A 263 -15.21 20.65 -24.21
#